data_AF-A0A7S1U5W6-F1
#
_entry.id   AF-A0A7S1U5W6-F1
#
_cell.length_a   1.000
_cell.length_b   1.000
_cell.length_c   1.000
_cell.angle_alpha   90.00
_cell.angle_beta   90.00
_cell.angle_gamma   90.00
#
_symmetry.space_group_name_H-M   'P 1'
#
loop_
_entity.id
_entity.type
_entity.pdbx_description
1 polymer ?
#
loop_
_entity_poly.entity_id
_entity_poly.type
_entity_poly.pdbx_seq_one_letter_code
_entity_poly.pdbx_strand_id
1 'polypeptide(L)'
;MDVDATVHVEQALAAVRVGCAIGHDVQQRLTAGETAAKADASPVTAADLAIQAAVTLILRCGEAGGIPLVAEEDDSQVAADPALAARVTALVNTHAGPSL
;
A
#
# COMPACT_ATOMS: atom_id res chain seq x y z
N MET A 1 -29.74 -5.91 1.28
CA MET A 1 -28.79 -5.96 0.16
C MET A 1 -27.77 -6.99 0.56
N ASP A 2 -27.93 -8.23 0.09
CA ASP A 2 -26.90 -9.26 0.26
C ASP A 2 -25.79 -8.87 -0.70
N VAL A 3 -24.74 -8.25 -0.16
CA VAL A 3 -23.51 -8.05 -0.92
C VAL A 3 -22.83 -9.42 -0.91
N ASP A 4 -22.61 -10.00 -2.09
CA ASP A 4 -21.99 -11.31 -2.19
C ASP A 4 -20.62 -11.26 -1.50
N ALA A 5 -20.53 -11.90 -0.33
CA ALA A 5 -19.31 -11.95 0.47
C ALA A 5 -18.13 -12.51 -0.33
N THR A 6 -18.40 -13.29 -1.37
CA THR A 6 -17.41 -13.83 -2.30
C THR A 6 -16.65 -12.72 -3.03
N VAL A 7 -17.34 -11.67 -3.51
CA VAL A 7 -16.69 -10.56 -4.22
C VAL A 7 -15.80 -9.74 -3.29
N HIS A 8 -16.25 -9.50 -2.05
CA HIS A 8 -15.41 -8.84 -1.04
C HIS A 8 -14.15 -9.64 -0.72
N VAL A 9 -14.26 -10.97 -0.62
CA VAL A 9 -13.12 -11.86 -0.38
C VAL A 9 -12.15 -11.80 -1.56
N GLU A 10 -12.63 -11.85 -2.79
CA GLU A 10 -11.79 -11.77 -3.98
C GLU A 10 -11.04 -10.44 -4.08
N GLN A 11 -11.72 -9.32 -3.82
CA GLN A 11 -11.10 -8.00 -3.79
C GLN A 11 -10.09 -7.85 -2.66
N ALA A 12 -10.40 -8.40 -1.47
CA ALA A 12 -9.45 -8.41 -0.36
C ALA A 12 -8.20 -9.25 -0.69
N LEU A 13 -8.37 -10.41 -1.33
CA LEU A 13 -7.24 -11.24 -1.78
C LEU A 13 -6.39 -10.53 -2.83
N ALA A 14 -7.01 -9.81 -3.77
CA ALA A 14 -6.29 -8.99 -4.73
C ALA A 14 -5.47 -7.88 -4.04
N ALA A 15 -6.08 -7.17 -3.09
CA ALA A 15 -5.41 -6.14 -2.30
C ALA A 15 -4.23 -6.70 -1.49
N VAL A 16 -4.41 -7.84 -0.82
CA VAL A 16 -3.34 -8.50 -0.05
C VAL A 16 -2.20 -8.96 -0.95
N ARG A 17 -2.48 -9.53 -2.13
CA ARG A 17 -1.43 -9.93 -3.08
C ARG A 17 -0.56 -8.75 -3.51
N VAL A 18 -1.18 -7.61 -3.79
CA VAL A 18 -0.46 -6.36 -4.11
C VAL A 18 0.36 -5.88 -2.91
N GLY A 19 -0.20 -5.89 -1.70
CA GLY A 19 0.53 -5.55 -0.48
C GLY A 19 1.76 -6.42 -0.26
N CYS A 20 1.64 -7.74 -0.45
CA CYS A 20 2.77 -8.67 -0.36
C CYS A 20 3.84 -8.37 -1.42
N ALA A 21 3.45 -8.01 -2.65
CA ALA A 21 4.40 -7.66 -3.71
C ALA A 21 5.21 -6.40 -3.36
N ILE A 22 4.55 -5.36 -2.82
CA ILE A 22 5.21 -4.14 -2.35
C ILE A 22 6.19 -4.45 -1.21
N GLY A 23 5.74 -5.18 -0.18
CA GLY A 23 6.58 -5.53 0.96
C GLY A 23 7.80 -6.36 0.55
N HIS A 24 7.61 -7.33 -0.36
CA HIS A 24 8.70 -8.12 -0.89
C HIS A 24 9.70 -7.28 -1.68
N ASP A 25 9.24 -6.40 -2.58
CA ASP A 25 10.10 -5.52 -3.38
C ASP A 25 10.95 -4.60 -2.49
N VAL A 26 10.33 -3.93 -1.50
CA VAL A 26 11.06 -3.09 -0.55
C VAL A 26 12.08 -3.92 0.24
N GLN A 27 11.69 -5.09 0.74
CA GLN A 27 12.62 -5.97 1.45
C GLN A 27 13.81 -6.38 0.57
N GLN A 28 13.58 -6.76 -0.68
CA GLN A 28 14.64 -7.17 -1.60
C GLN A 28 15.64 -6.03 -1.83
N ARG A 29 15.15 -4.80 -2.07
CA ARG A 29 16.00 -3.61 -2.24
C ARG A 29 16.87 -3.34 -1.00
N LEU A 30 16.28 -3.42 0.19
CA LEU A 30 17.00 -3.27 1.46
C LEU A 30 18.11 -4.33 1.63
N THR A 31 17.83 -5.58 1.26
CA THR A 31 18.83 -6.67 1.34
C THR A 31 19.91 -6.61 0.25
N ALA A 32 19.62 -5.96 -0.89
CA ALA A 32 20.54 -5.82 -2.02
C ALA A 32 21.61 -4.72 -1.85
N GLY A 33 21.65 -4.07 -0.68
CA GLY A 33 22.66 -3.06 -0.39
C GLY A 33 22.34 -1.68 -0.97
N GLU A 34 21.10 -1.43 -1.39
CA GLU A 34 20.54 -0.09 -1.23
C GLU A 34 20.48 0.14 0.28
N THR A 35 21.61 0.56 0.86
CA THR A 35 21.70 0.96 2.26
C THR A 35 20.56 1.92 2.50
N ALA A 36 19.50 1.47 3.17
CA ALA A 36 18.49 2.34 3.76
C ALA A 36 19.30 3.37 4.51
N ALA A 37 19.38 4.57 3.95
CA ALA A 37 20.45 5.51 4.26
C ALA A 37 20.16 6.16 5.60
N LYS A 38 20.10 5.42 6.71
CA LYS A 38 19.71 5.90 8.06
C LYS A 38 18.39 6.69 8.12
N ALA A 39 17.66 6.84 7.02
CA ALA A 39 16.55 7.77 6.83
C ALA A 39 15.18 7.11 7.07
N ASP A 40 15.07 5.80 6.85
CA ASP A 40 13.84 5.03 7.04
C ASP A 40 13.76 4.35 8.43
N ALA A 41 14.52 4.85 9.41
CA ALA A 41 14.44 4.39 10.80
C ALA A 41 13.21 4.97 11.55
N SER A 42 12.22 5.47 10.82
CA SER A 42 10.89 5.74 11.36
C SER A 42 10.28 4.40 11.78
N PRO A 43 9.50 4.34 12.87
CA PRO A 43 8.76 3.13 13.24
C PRO A 43 7.82 2.65 12.12
N VAL A 44 7.52 3.52 11.15
CA VAL A 44 6.74 3.28 9.93
C VAL A 44 7.64 3.45 8.71
N THR A 45 7.66 2.47 7.82
CA THR A 45 8.48 2.48 6.59
C THR A 45 7.67 2.96 5.38
N ALA A 46 8.37 3.34 4.30
CA ALA A 46 7.71 3.61 3.02
C ALA A 46 6.90 2.41 2.48
N ALA A 47 7.23 1.17 2.91
CA ALA A 47 6.45 -0.01 2.56
C ALA A 47 5.07 0.00 3.23
N ASP A 48 5.00 0.34 4.51
CA ASP A 48 3.74 0.32 5.28
C ASP A 48 2.72 1.31 4.70
N LEU A 49 3.17 2.54 4.44
CA LEU A 49 2.37 3.58 3.80
C LEU A 49 1.94 3.19 2.37
N ALA A 50 2.85 2.58 1.58
CA ALA A 50 2.53 2.14 0.22
C ALA A 50 1.56 0.97 0.20
N ILE A 51 1.70 -0.01 1.10
CA ILE A 51 0.77 -1.12 1.25
C ILE A 51 -0.61 -0.59 1.62
N GLN A 52 -0.70 0.29 2.62
CA GLN A 52 -1.98 0.86 3.03
C GLN A 52 -2.63 1.68 1.89
N ALA A 53 -1.87 2.48 1.16
CA ALA A 53 -2.38 3.25 0.02
C ALA A 53 -2.91 2.33 -1.09
N ALA A 54 -2.16 1.28 -1.46
CA ALA A 54 -2.56 0.33 -2.50
C ALA A 54 -3.80 -0.48 -2.10
N VAL A 55 -3.84 -1.00 -0.87
CA VAL A 55 -5.00 -1.72 -0.33
C VAL A 55 -6.23 -0.81 -0.30
N THR A 56 -6.07 0.43 0.19
CA THR A 56 -7.16 1.41 0.21
C THR A 56 -7.67 1.70 -1.19
N LEU A 57 -6.78 1.92 -2.15
CA LEU A 57 -7.16 2.19 -3.55
C LEU A 57 -7.96 1.04 -4.16
N ILE A 58 -7.46 -0.19 -4.05
CA ILE A 58 -8.11 -1.39 -4.61
C ILE A 58 -9.49 -1.61 -4.00
N LEU A 59 -9.62 -1.48 -2.67
CA LEU A 59 -10.90 -1.67 -1.99
C LEU A 59 -11.87 -0.52 -2.26
N ARG A 60 -11.40 0.73 -2.36
CA ARG A 60 -12.24 1.91 -2.62
C ARG A 60 -12.77 1.99 -4.03
N CYS A 61 -11.97 1.58 -5.02
CA CYS A 61 -12.38 1.52 -6.41
C CYS A 61 -13.20 0.26 -6.74
N GLY A 62 -13.17 -0.74 -5.87
CA GLY A 62 -13.93 -1.98 -5.99
C GLY A 62 -15.37 -1.89 -5.48
N GLU A 63 -15.99 -3.07 -5.33
CA GLU A 63 -17.38 -3.22 -4.85
C GLU A 63 -17.46 -3.02 -3.34
N ALA A 64 -16.36 -3.27 -2.63
CA ALA A 64 -16.19 -2.94 -1.22
C ALA A 64 -16.10 -1.42 -0.95
N GLY A 65 -16.16 -0.55 -1.96
CA GLY A 65 -15.85 0.87 -1.82
C GLY A 65 -16.74 1.66 -0.85
N GLY A 66 -17.97 1.18 -0.63
CA GLY A 66 -18.91 1.75 0.34
C GLY A 66 -18.64 1.40 1.81
N ILE A 67 -17.73 0.46 2.09
CA ILE A 67 -17.42 0.00 3.44
C ILE A 67 -16.38 0.94 4.08
N PRO A 68 -16.60 1.46 5.30
CA PRO A 68 -15.58 2.22 6.02
C PRO A 68 -14.33 1.38 6.27
N LEU A 69 -13.16 1.99 6.10
CA LEU A 69 -11.86 1.33 6.29
C LEU A 69 -11.21 1.87 7.57
N VAL A 70 -10.74 0.96 8.42
CA VAL A 70 -9.90 1.29 9.59
C VAL A 70 -8.50 0.84 9.25
N ALA A 71 -7.56 1.76 9.38
CA ALA A 71 -6.16 1.62 9.02
C ALA A 71 -5.28 2.09 10.19
N GLU A 72 -4.04 1.60 10.26
CA GLU A 72 -3.10 1.97 11.30
C GLU A 72 -2.47 3.34 11.04
N GLU A 73 -2.11 3.61 9.77
CA GLU A 73 -1.42 4.83 9.37
C GLU A 73 -2.38 5.93 8.89
N ASP A 74 -1.90 7.16 8.82
CA ASP A 74 -2.57 8.30 8.19
C ASP A 74 -1.67 9.01 7.17
N ASP A 75 -2.15 10.10 6.57
CA ASP A 75 -1.42 10.84 5.54
C ASP A 75 -0.43 11.88 6.10
N SER A 76 -0.32 12.03 7.42
CA SER A 76 0.50 13.09 8.03
C SER A 76 1.99 12.96 7.68
N GLN A 77 2.50 11.73 7.62
CA GLN A 77 3.90 11.45 7.28
C GLN A 77 4.22 11.79 5.82
N VAL A 78 3.34 11.42 4.89
CA VAL A 78 3.52 11.74 3.46
C VAL A 78 3.28 13.22 3.16
N ALA A 79 2.37 13.88 3.89
CA ALA A 79 2.15 15.31 3.76
C ALA A 79 3.35 16.14 4.25
N ALA A 80 4.07 15.65 5.25
CA ALA A 80 5.24 16.31 5.83
C ALA A 80 6.54 16.09 5.03
N ASP A 81 6.62 15.03 4.22
CA ASP A 81 7.84 14.65 3.47
C ASP A 81 7.54 14.35 1.99
N PRO A 82 7.80 15.32 1.08
CA PRO A 82 7.61 15.13 -0.37
C PRO A 82 8.45 14.00 -0.98
N ALA A 83 9.62 13.70 -0.42
CA ALA A 83 10.47 12.62 -0.92
C ALA A 83 9.88 11.25 -0.54
N LEU A 84 9.38 11.12 0.69
CA LEU A 84 8.61 9.95 1.12
C LEU A 84 7.34 9.78 0.26
N ALA A 85 6.58 10.86 0.03
CA ALA A 85 5.40 10.83 -0.82
C ALA A 85 5.71 10.34 -2.25
N ALA A 86 6.81 10.81 -2.84
CA ALA A 86 7.26 10.36 -4.16
C ALA A 86 7.61 8.86 -4.17
N ARG A 87 8.28 8.37 -3.12
CA ARG A 87 8.63 6.95 -2.98
C ARG A 87 7.38 6.07 -2.81
N VAL A 88 6.46 6.45 -1.95
CA VAL A 88 5.18 5.77 -1.75
C VAL A 88 4.39 5.70 -3.07
N THR A 89 4.28 6.83 -3.76
CA THR A 89 3.59 6.92 -5.06
C THR A 89 4.23 6.00 -6.10
N ALA A 90 5.57 5.94 -6.15
CA ALA A 90 6.28 5.07 -7.08
C ALA A 90 6.04 3.57 -6.78
N LEU A 91 6.05 3.18 -5.50
CA LEU A 91 5.72 1.81 -5.09
C LEU A 91 4.29 1.43 -5.49
N VAL A 92 3.31 2.30 -5.19
CA VAL A 92 1.91 2.08 -5.55
C VAL A 92 1.75 1.98 -7.07
N ASN A 93 2.33 2.88 -7.86
CA ASN A 93 2.22 2.83 -9.32
C ASN A 93 2.85 1.57 -9.93
N THR A 94 3.93 1.07 -9.34
CA THR A 94 4.62 -0.14 -9.81
C THR A 94 3.77 -1.39 -9.61
N HIS A 95 3.07 -1.49 -8.47
CA HIS A 95 2.39 -2.73 -8.06
C HIS A 95 0.86 -2.68 -8.20
N ALA A 96 0.26 -1.49 -8.24
CA ALA A 96 -1.19 -1.28 -8.27
C ALA A 96 -1.70 -0.49 -9.50
N GLY A 97 -0.82 0.07 -10.34
CA GLY A 97 -1.21 0.66 -11.63
C GLY A 97 -1.12 -0.33 -12.81
N PRO A 98 -1.48 0.06 -14.05
CA PRO A 98 -2.79 0.50 -14.55
C PRO A 98 -3.74 -0.71 -14.77
N SER A 99 -3.88 -1.59 -13.76
CA SER A 99 -4.77 -2.76 -13.83
C SER A 99 -6.06 -2.57 -13.02
N LEU A 100 -6.37 -1.33 -12.63
CA LEU A 100 -7.66 -0.88 -12.11
C LEU A 100 -8.38 -0.07 -13.19
#